data_AF-W9KF25-F1
#
_entry.id   AF-W9KF25-F1
#
_cell.length_a   1.000
_cell.length_b   1.000
_cell.length_c   1.000
_cell.angle_alpha   90.00
_cell.angle_beta   90.00
_cell.angle_gamma   90.00
#
_symmetry.space_group_name_H-M   'P 1'
#
loop_
_entity.id
_entity.type
_entity.pdbx_description
1 polymer ?
#
loop_
_entity_poly.entity_id
_entity_poly.type
_entity_poly.pdbx_seq_one_letter_code
_entity_poly.pdbx_strand_id
1 'polypeptide(L)'
;MVDGKKMCSKVGYSKGEDSAQRELDCLWKITTSPHAAAIQVPKILGLITTPENGKTIGFLEKYIPVSETWELSTLGSIEDVSAIDESRRKKWASQVRDNVDLLHKTRITWGDGKASNVLIHRETDDAWIIDFGGGWTEGWVDKPLSGTITGDEMTVKKIFGYLQVLY
;
A
#
# COMPACT_ATOMS: atom_id res chain seq x y z
N MET A 1 -20.00 4.75 -2.68
CA MET A 1 -19.84 4.76 -4.15
C MET A 1 -19.97 6.19 -4.62
N VAL A 2 -19.23 6.58 -5.66
CA VAL A 2 -19.39 7.88 -6.35
C VAL A 2 -19.66 7.56 -7.82
N ASP A 3 -20.74 8.09 -8.39
CA ASP A 3 -21.19 7.80 -9.77
C ASP A 3 -21.25 6.30 -10.11
N GLY A 4 -21.78 5.49 -9.19
CA GLY A 4 -21.88 4.04 -9.36
C GLY A 4 -20.56 3.27 -9.26
N LYS A 5 -19.43 3.94 -9.02
CA LYS A 5 -18.11 3.31 -8.86
C LYS A 5 -17.76 3.10 -7.39
N LYS A 6 -17.20 1.93 -7.08
CA LYS A 6 -16.63 1.63 -5.75
C LYS A 6 -15.37 2.47 -5.55
N MET A 7 -15.27 3.10 -4.38
CA MET A 7 -14.12 3.88 -3.92
C MET A 7 -13.74 3.39 -2.52
N CYS A 8 -12.49 3.61 -2.12
CA CYS A 8 -12.09 3.47 -0.73
C CYS A 8 -12.11 4.86 -0.07
N SER A 9 -12.66 4.94 1.14
CA SER A 9 -12.68 6.16 1.92
C SER A 9 -11.82 5.98 3.16
N LYS A 10 -10.91 6.92 3.41
CA LYS A 10 -10.14 6.96 4.66
C LYS A 10 -10.56 8.22 5.43
N VAL A 11 -11.00 8.01 6.68
CA VAL A 11 -11.55 9.06 7.54
C VAL A 11 -10.61 9.27 8.73
N GLY A 12 -10.22 10.51 8.95
CA GLY A 12 -9.41 10.89 10.11
C GLY A 12 -10.30 11.07 11.33
N TYR A 13 -10.30 10.10 12.24
CA TYR A 13 -10.81 10.32 13.60
C TYR A 13 -9.69 10.95 14.46
N SER A 14 -10.03 11.56 15.60
CA SER A 14 -9.07 12.31 16.44
C SER A 14 -7.81 11.55 16.88
N LYS A 15 -7.82 10.21 16.85
CA LYS A 15 -6.64 9.37 17.16
C LYS A 15 -5.82 8.94 15.93
N GLY A 16 -6.34 9.16 14.72
CA GLY A 16 -5.75 8.73 13.45
C GLY A 16 -5.50 9.87 12.47
N GLU A 17 -5.63 11.13 12.92
CA GLU A 17 -5.46 12.32 12.08
C GLU A 17 -4.05 12.39 11.48
N ASP A 18 -3.00 12.19 12.29
CA ASP A 18 -1.61 12.20 11.82
C ASP A 18 -1.33 11.10 10.78
N SER A 19 -1.94 9.92 10.97
CA SER A 19 -1.80 8.79 10.07
C SER A 19 -2.52 9.04 8.74
N ALA A 20 -3.78 9.49 8.80
CA ALA A 20 -4.54 9.85 7.61
C ALA A 20 -3.89 11.02 6.84
N GLN A 21 -3.35 12.01 7.56
CA GLN A 21 -2.64 13.14 6.95
C GLN A 21 -1.35 12.69 6.27
N ARG A 22 -0.54 11.83 6.91
CA ARG A 22 0.67 11.27 6.29
C ARG A 22 0.34 10.53 5.00
N GLU A 23 -0.70 9.71 5.02
CA GLU A 23 -1.11 8.95 3.83
C GLU A 23 -1.59 9.86 2.71
N LEU A 24 -2.42 10.86 3.03
CA LEU A 24 -2.85 11.87 2.06
C LEU A 24 -1.64 12.57 1.42
N ASP A 25 -0.68 13.01 2.23
CA ASP A 25 0.53 13.69 1.75
C ASP A 25 1.37 12.79 0.84
N CYS A 26 1.56 11.52 1.23
CA CYS A 26 2.28 10.53 0.43
C CYS A 26 1.58 10.28 -0.91
N LEU A 27 0.29 9.93 -0.89
CA LEU A 27 -0.45 9.62 -2.11
C LEU A 27 -0.58 10.85 -3.03
N TRP A 28 -0.66 12.06 -2.46
CA TRP A 28 -0.70 13.30 -3.26
C TRP A 28 0.63 13.55 -3.96
N LYS A 29 1.75 13.41 -3.24
CA LYS A 29 3.10 13.53 -3.83
C LYS A 29 3.33 12.48 -4.92
N ILE A 30 2.90 11.24 -4.71
CA ILE A 30 3.02 10.18 -5.72
C ILE A 30 2.20 10.54 -6.96
N THR A 31 0.93 10.91 -6.75
CA THR A 31 -0.03 11.21 -7.83
C THR A 31 0.42 12.39 -8.69
N THR A 32 1.09 13.38 -8.09
CA THR A 32 1.59 14.58 -8.78
C THR A 32 3.02 14.42 -9.31
N SER A 33 3.69 13.29 -9.05
CA SER A 33 5.04 13.02 -9.53
C SER A 33 5.07 12.52 -10.99
N PRO A 34 6.20 12.67 -11.70
CA PRO A 34 6.41 12.06 -13.02
C PRO A 34 6.31 10.51 -13.02
N HIS A 35 6.39 9.88 -11.86
CA HIS A 35 6.33 8.42 -11.69
C HIS A 35 4.91 7.92 -11.37
N ALA A 36 3.90 8.79 -11.36
CA ALA A 36 2.54 8.43 -10.94
C ALA A 36 1.96 7.22 -11.66
N ALA A 37 2.21 7.07 -12.97
CA ALA A 37 1.74 5.93 -13.76
C ALA A 37 2.53 4.63 -13.51
N ALA A 38 3.77 4.74 -13.06
CA ALA A 38 4.66 3.61 -12.84
C ALA A 38 4.51 2.99 -11.45
N ILE A 39 4.02 3.74 -10.46
CA ILE A 39 3.87 3.29 -9.08
C ILE A 39 2.44 2.74 -8.85
N GLN A 40 2.33 1.44 -8.55
CA GLN A 40 1.11 0.72 -8.18
C GLN A 40 0.72 0.99 -6.72
N VAL A 41 0.12 2.16 -6.51
CA VAL A 41 -0.50 2.61 -5.25
C VAL A 41 -1.89 3.16 -5.52
N PRO A 42 -2.79 3.19 -4.52
CA PRO A 42 -4.06 3.92 -4.63
C PRO A 42 -3.81 5.37 -5.05
N LYS A 43 -4.70 5.90 -5.89
CA LYS A 43 -4.63 7.30 -6.33
C LYS A 43 -5.72 8.10 -5.63
N ILE A 44 -5.39 9.31 -5.16
CA ILE A 44 -6.38 10.21 -4.57
C ILE A 44 -7.38 10.64 -5.64
N LEU A 45 -8.66 10.56 -5.30
CA LEU A 45 -9.77 10.97 -6.14
C LEU A 45 -10.41 12.29 -5.66
N GLY A 46 -10.31 12.61 -4.37
CA GLY A 46 -10.84 13.85 -3.81
C GLY A 46 -10.85 13.86 -2.29
N LEU A 47 -11.24 15.00 -1.72
CA LEU A 47 -11.44 15.18 -0.28
C LEU A 47 -12.89 14.94 0.11
N ILE A 48 -13.11 14.46 1.33
CA ILE A 48 -14.43 14.29 1.93
C ILE A 48 -14.65 15.46 2.88
N THR A 49 -15.70 16.25 2.65
CA THR A 49 -16.05 17.42 3.46
C THR A 49 -17.44 17.29 4.06
N THR A 50 -17.64 17.85 5.25
CA THR A 50 -18.97 17.99 5.86
C THR A 50 -19.83 19.00 5.09
N PRO A 51 -21.12 18.73 4.87
CA PRO A 51 -22.01 19.69 4.22
C PRO A 51 -22.22 20.99 5.00
N GLU A 52 -22.17 20.93 6.34
CA GLU A 52 -22.57 22.05 7.20
C GLU A 52 -21.55 23.20 7.20
N ASN A 53 -20.26 22.89 7.13
CA ASN A 53 -19.18 23.88 7.26
C ASN A 53 -17.97 23.63 6.34
N GLY A 54 -18.05 22.64 5.43
CA GLY A 54 -16.96 22.34 4.51
C GLY A 54 -15.70 21.78 5.17
N LYS A 55 -15.78 21.33 6.42
CA LYS A 55 -14.63 20.76 7.13
C LYS A 55 -14.21 19.45 6.46
N THR A 56 -12.93 19.34 6.09
CA THR A 56 -12.35 18.08 5.61
C THR A 56 -12.33 17.06 6.75
N ILE A 57 -12.88 15.88 6.50
CA ILE A 57 -12.95 14.75 7.44
C ILE A 57 -12.21 13.50 6.92
N GLY A 58 -11.75 13.54 5.68
CA GLY A 58 -11.05 12.42 5.05
C GLY A 58 -10.81 12.64 3.57
N PHE A 59 -10.47 11.56 2.88
CA PHE A 59 -10.24 11.55 1.44
C PHE A 59 -10.73 10.25 0.80
N LEU A 60 -10.97 10.32 -0.50
CA LEU A 60 -11.29 9.19 -1.35
C LEU A 60 -10.06 8.78 -2.14
N GLU A 61 -9.84 7.48 -2.23
CA GLU A 61 -8.83 6.87 -3.07
C GLU A 61 -9.44 5.81 -3.98
N LYS A 62 -8.73 5.53 -5.08
CA LYS A 62 -9.13 4.52 -6.04
C LYS A 62 -9.19 3.16 -5.36
N TYR A 63 -10.35 2.52 -5.45
CA TYR A 63 -10.51 1.13 -5.04
C TYR A 63 -9.67 0.21 -5.93
N ILE A 64 -8.89 -0.66 -5.31
CA ILE A 64 -8.09 -1.69 -6.00
C ILE A 64 -8.86 -3.01 -5.94
N PRO A 65 -9.34 -3.54 -7.07
CA PRO A 65 -10.07 -4.80 -7.10
C PRO A 65 -9.15 -5.97 -6.74
N VAL A 66 -9.52 -6.73 -5.71
CA VAL A 66 -8.83 -7.95 -5.27
C VAL A 66 -9.74 -9.16 -5.44
N SER A 67 -9.23 -10.37 -5.16
CA SER A 67 -10.04 -11.60 -5.21
C SER A 67 -11.28 -11.47 -4.33
N GLU A 68 -12.39 -12.08 -4.78
CA GLU A 68 -13.60 -12.21 -3.95
C GLU A 68 -13.40 -13.21 -2.81
N THR A 69 -12.42 -14.11 -2.94
CA THR A 69 -11.97 -14.99 -1.86
C THR A 69 -10.90 -14.30 -1.03
N TRP A 70 -10.95 -14.51 0.29
CA TRP A 70 -10.01 -13.91 1.23
C TRP A 70 -8.54 -14.28 0.94
N GLU A 71 -8.29 -15.53 0.54
CA GLU A 71 -6.95 -16.14 0.40
C GLU A 71 -6.01 -15.41 -0.56
N LEU A 72 -6.54 -14.67 -1.54
CA LEU A 72 -5.75 -13.90 -2.52
C LEU A 72 -6.11 -12.41 -2.52
N SER A 73 -6.64 -11.91 -1.39
CA SER A 73 -6.92 -10.48 -1.22
C SER A 73 -5.63 -9.67 -1.00
N THR A 74 -4.75 -10.19 -0.16
CA THR A 74 -3.43 -9.62 0.14
C THR A 74 -2.38 -10.72 0.17
N LEU A 75 -1.09 -10.37 0.08
CA LEU A 75 -0.02 -11.35 0.32
C LEU A 75 -0.13 -11.97 1.73
N GLY A 76 -0.54 -11.19 2.72
CA GLY A 76 -0.69 -11.66 4.10
C GLY A 76 -1.88 -12.60 4.32
N SER A 77 -2.74 -12.76 3.31
CA SER A 77 -3.90 -13.67 3.36
C SER A 77 -3.61 -15.06 2.79
N ILE A 78 -2.41 -15.27 2.22
CA ILE A 78 -2.02 -16.55 1.62
C ILE A 78 -1.69 -17.55 2.74
N GLU A 79 -2.46 -18.63 2.82
CA GLU A 79 -2.27 -19.68 3.82
C GLU A 79 -1.04 -20.55 3.52
N ASP A 80 -0.91 -20.99 2.26
CA ASP A 80 0.22 -21.79 1.77
C ASP A 80 0.88 -21.11 0.57
N VAL A 81 1.96 -20.37 0.85
CA VAL A 81 2.78 -19.72 -0.18
C VAL A 81 3.40 -20.74 -1.13
N SER A 82 3.71 -21.96 -0.66
CA SER A 82 4.37 -22.98 -1.50
C SER A 82 3.45 -23.56 -2.57
N ALA A 83 2.14 -23.49 -2.36
CA ALA A 83 1.12 -23.85 -3.35
C ALA A 83 1.00 -22.83 -4.50
N ILE A 84 1.57 -21.63 -4.35
CA ILE A 84 1.59 -20.60 -5.40
C ILE A 84 2.79 -20.83 -6.32
N ASP A 85 2.53 -20.80 -7.62
CA ASP A 85 3.54 -20.88 -8.67
C ASP A 85 4.72 -19.91 -8.42
N GLU A 86 5.95 -20.42 -8.54
CA GLU A 86 7.16 -19.67 -8.21
C GLU A 86 7.30 -18.41 -9.10
N SER A 87 6.85 -18.46 -10.36
CA SER A 87 6.93 -17.31 -11.26
C SER A 87 6.00 -16.18 -10.81
N ARG A 88 4.82 -16.50 -10.27
CA ARG A 88 3.90 -15.51 -9.66
C ARG A 88 4.49 -14.90 -8.40
N ARG A 89 5.07 -15.72 -7.52
CA ARG A 89 5.76 -15.23 -6.31
C ARG A 89 6.92 -14.28 -6.65
N LYS A 90 7.74 -14.64 -7.64
CA LYS A 90 8.83 -13.78 -8.15
C LYS A 90 8.31 -12.48 -8.75
N LYS A 91 7.23 -12.53 -9.54
CA LYS A 91 6.57 -11.34 -10.10
C LYS A 91 6.15 -10.39 -8.98
N TRP A 92 5.40 -10.87 -7.99
CA TRP A 92 4.92 -10.03 -6.90
C TRP A 92 6.07 -9.44 -6.07
N ALA A 93 7.10 -10.23 -5.76
CA ALA A 93 8.28 -9.75 -5.05
C ALA A 93 9.01 -8.64 -5.82
N SER A 94 9.22 -8.83 -7.13
CA SER A 94 9.82 -7.80 -7.99
C SER A 94 8.98 -6.53 -8.04
N GLN A 95 7.65 -6.66 -8.19
CA GLN A 95 6.76 -5.51 -8.22
C GLN A 95 6.78 -4.73 -6.90
N VAL A 96 6.82 -5.41 -5.75
CA VAL A 96 6.97 -4.74 -4.46
C VAL A 96 8.29 -3.97 -4.40
N ARG A 97 9.41 -4.60 -4.80
CA ARG A 97 10.73 -3.95 -4.90
C ARG A 97 10.69 -2.72 -5.79
N ASP A 98 10.21 -2.85 -7.03
CA ASP A 98 10.18 -1.77 -8.01
C ASP A 98 9.34 -0.58 -7.52
N ASN A 99 8.21 -0.86 -6.87
CA ASN A 99 7.37 0.16 -6.28
C ASN A 99 8.07 0.90 -5.14
N VAL A 100 8.71 0.18 -4.20
CA VAL A 100 9.45 0.80 -3.09
C VAL A 100 10.64 1.63 -3.60
N ASP A 101 11.39 1.13 -4.57
CA ASP A 101 12.50 1.88 -5.18
C ASP A 101 12.02 3.18 -5.84
N LEU A 102 10.86 3.14 -6.52
CA LEU A 102 10.24 4.34 -7.09
C LEU A 102 9.72 5.30 -6.03
N LEU A 103 9.15 4.81 -4.92
CA LEU A 103 8.79 5.65 -3.78
C LEU A 103 10.01 6.40 -3.25
N HIS A 104 11.13 5.71 -3.04
CA HIS A 104 12.36 6.32 -2.52
C HIS A 104 12.94 7.35 -3.49
N LYS A 105 12.88 7.10 -4.81
CA LYS A 105 13.23 8.11 -5.83
C LYS A 105 12.37 9.38 -5.73
N THR A 106 11.12 9.25 -5.27
CA THR A 106 10.22 10.39 -4.98
C THR A 106 10.35 10.95 -3.56
N ARG A 107 11.35 10.50 -2.78
CA ARG A 107 11.59 10.88 -1.37
C ARG A 107 10.42 10.54 -0.44
N ILE A 108 9.73 9.43 -0.72
CA ILE A 108 8.62 8.91 0.07
C ILE A 108 9.04 7.56 0.65
N THR A 109 8.78 7.35 1.93
CA THR A 109 8.90 6.03 2.56
C THR A 109 7.53 5.39 2.69
N TRP A 110 7.45 4.07 2.50
CA TRP A 110 6.21 3.31 2.68
C TRP A 110 5.76 3.39 4.14
N GLY A 111 6.64 3.01 5.06
CA GLY A 111 6.53 3.35 6.48
C GLY A 111 5.69 2.41 7.36
N ASP A 112 4.83 1.58 6.80
CA ASP A 112 4.25 0.39 7.48
C ASP A 112 4.18 -0.80 6.52
N GLY A 113 5.30 -1.07 5.85
CA GLY A 113 5.36 -2.14 4.87
C GLY A 113 5.26 -3.52 5.51
N LYS A 114 4.30 -4.32 5.05
CA LYS A 114 4.02 -5.70 5.48
C LYS A 114 3.22 -6.44 4.42
N ALA A 115 3.21 -7.78 4.43
CA ALA A 115 2.48 -8.57 3.44
C ALA A 115 0.96 -8.28 3.40
N SER A 116 0.33 -7.97 4.54
CA SER A 116 -1.09 -7.59 4.56
C SER A 116 -1.37 -6.23 3.92
N ASN A 117 -0.33 -5.41 3.71
CA ASN A 117 -0.41 -4.11 3.02
C ASN A 117 0.01 -4.24 1.53
N VAL A 118 0.07 -5.47 1.00
CA VAL A 118 0.25 -5.74 -0.42
C VAL A 118 -1.00 -6.41 -0.96
N LEU A 119 -1.77 -5.71 -1.78
CA LEU A 119 -2.94 -6.24 -2.46
C LEU A 119 -2.52 -6.96 -3.74
N ILE A 120 -3.23 -8.03 -4.12
CA ILE A 120 -3.08 -8.67 -5.43
C ILE A 120 -4.26 -8.30 -6.31
N HIS A 121 -4.00 -7.57 -7.39
CA HIS A 121 -5.04 -7.09 -8.29
C HIS A 121 -5.67 -8.26 -9.04
N ARG A 122 -6.99 -8.47 -8.89
CA ARG A 122 -7.68 -9.68 -9.39
C ARG A 122 -7.51 -9.96 -10.89
N GLU A 123 -7.46 -8.92 -11.72
CA GLU A 123 -7.42 -9.06 -13.19
C GLU A 123 -5.99 -9.12 -13.75
N THR A 124 -5.10 -8.26 -13.28
CA THR A 124 -3.73 -8.18 -13.80
C THR A 124 -2.74 -9.06 -13.04
N ASP A 125 -3.16 -9.59 -11.89
CA ASP A 125 -2.34 -10.36 -10.97
C ASP A 125 -1.11 -9.57 -10.48
N ASP A 126 -1.22 -8.25 -10.43
CA ASP A 126 -0.13 -7.36 -10.01
C ASP A 126 -0.18 -7.09 -8.51
N ALA A 127 0.98 -6.96 -7.89
CA ALA A 127 1.12 -6.52 -6.51
C ALA A 127 0.99 -4.99 -6.41
N TRP A 128 0.13 -4.52 -5.52
CA TRP A 128 -0.09 -3.10 -5.21
C TRP A 128 0.25 -2.86 -3.74
N ILE A 129 1.09 -1.87 -3.47
CA ILE A 129 1.40 -1.49 -2.09
C ILE A 129 0.40 -0.43 -1.61
N ILE A 130 -0.12 -0.61 -0.41
CA ILE A 130 -1.13 0.27 0.20
C ILE A 130 -0.69 0.71 1.60
N ASP A 131 -1.48 1.58 2.22
CA ASP A 131 -1.36 2.02 3.61
C ASP A 131 -0.08 2.81 3.88
N PHE A 132 -0.16 4.12 3.61
CA PHE A 132 0.91 5.09 3.88
C PHE A 132 0.67 5.86 5.18
N GLY A 133 -0.21 5.34 6.05
CA GLY A 133 -0.48 5.95 7.34
C GLY A 133 0.72 5.94 8.29
N GLY A 134 1.75 5.16 7.95
CA GLY A 134 2.86 4.86 8.86
C GLY A 134 2.41 3.96 10.00
N GLY A 135 3.32 3.70 10.92
CA GLY A 135 3.07 2.79 12.03
C GLY A 135 4.29 1.93 12.28
N TRP A 136 4.08 0.87 13.06
CA TRP A 136 5.06 -0.18 13.23
C TRP A 136 4.33 -1.49 13.49
N THR A 137 4.61 -2.48 12.65
CA THR A 137 4.10 -3.83 12.82
C THR A 137 5.24 -4.74 13.28
N GLU A 138 5.06 -5.37 14.44
CA GLU A 138 6.01 -6.33 14.98
C GLU A 138 6.29 -7.46 13.96
N GLY A 139 7.56 -7.89 13.89
CA GLY A 139 7.98 -8.93 12.96
C GLY A 139 8.32 -8.45 11.54
N TRP A 140 7.95 -7.23 11.14
CA TRP A 140 8.25 -6.70 9.79
C TRP A 140 9.48 -5.79 9.74
N VAL A 141 9.62 -4.85 10.66
CA VAL A 141 10.78 -3.95 10.71
C VAL A 141 11.23 -3.79 12.16
N ASP A 142 12.50 -3.49 12.37
CA ASP A 142 12.96 -3.09 13.69
C ASP A 142 12.33 -1.74 14.05
N LYS A 143 11.74 -1.63 15.24
CA LYS A 143 10.98 -0.44 15.65
C LYS A 143 11.71 0.90 15.41
N PRO A 144 13.02 1.04 15.67
CA PRO A 144 13.75 2.28 15.41
C PRO A 144 13.89 2.65 13.93
N LEU A 145 13.75 1.67 13.03
CA LEU A 145 13.87 1.84 11.58
C LEU A 145 12.51 2.04 10.90
N SER A 146 11.40 1.98 11.64
CA SER A 146 10.06 2.20 11.08
C SER A 146 9.95 3.60 10.48
N GLY A 147 9.32 3.71 9.31
CA GLY A 147 9.19 4.97 8.59
C GLY A 147 10.43 5.43 7.82
N THR A 148 11.53 4.66 7.82
CA THR A 148 12.80 5.01 7.14
C THR A 148 12.99 4.21 5.85
N ILE A 149 13.87 4.70 4.96
CA ILE A 149 14.30 3.96 3.75
C ILE A 149 14.87 2.60 4.13
N THR A 150 15.74 2.54 5.14
CA THR A 150 16.32 1.28 5.65
C THR A 150 15.24 0.33 6.16
N GLY A 151 14.20 0.86 6.81
CA GLY A 151 13.06 0.06 7.26
C GLY A 151 12.27 -0.53 6.10
N ASP A 152 11.99 0.26 5.06
CA ASP A 152 11.34 -0.22 3.85
C ASP A 152 12.17 -1.31 3.16
N GLU A 153 13.50 -1.15 3.09
CA GLU A 153 14.41 -2.17 2.54
C GLU A 153 14.36 -3.49 3.32
N MET A 154 14.29 -3.42 4.65
CA MET A 154 14.08 -4.60 5.49
C MET A 154 12.74 -5.26 5.21
N THR A 155 11.67 -4.48 5.06
CA THR A 155 10.36 -5.01 4.67
C THR A 155 10.45 -5.74 3.34
N VAL A 156 11.04 -5.13 2.31
CA VAL A 156 11.11 -5.78 0.99
C VAL A 156 11.86 -7.09 1.11
N LYS A 157 13.02 -7.12 1.79
CA LYS A 157 13.76 -8.37 2.02
C LYS A 157 12.92 -9.43 2.74
N LYS A 158 12.11 -9.05 3.74
CA LYS A 158 11.19 -9.97 4.40
C LYS A 158 10.06 -10.45 3.51
N ILE A 159 9.54 -9.61 2.61
CA ILE A 159 8.53 -10.02 1.63
C ILE A 159 9.10 -11.08 0.68
N PHE A 160 10.34 -10.94 0.22
CA PHE A 160 11.00 -11.97 -0.59
C PHE A 160 11.13 -13.30 0.17
N GLY A 161 11.56 -13.25 1.44
CA GLY A 161 11.62 -14.43 2.30
C GLY A 161 10.25 -15.06 2.58
N TYR A 162 9.23 -14.23 2.85
CA TYR A 162 7.85 -14.65 3.05
C TYR A 162 7.30 -15.35 1.80
N LEU A 163 7.58 -14.79 0.63
CA LEU A 163 7.25 -15.35 -0.68
C LEU A 163 8.15 -16.51 -1.08
N GLN A 164 9.11 -16.95 -0.24
CA GLN A 164 10.03 -18.06 -0.51
C GLN A 164 10.74 -17.93 -1.88
N VAL A 165 11.18 -16.73 -2.22
CA VAL A 165 11.94 -16.42 -3.44
C VAL A 165 13.26 -15.73 -3.11
N LEU A 166 14.22 -15.82 -4.04
CA LEU A 166 15.52 -15.18 -3.90
C LEU A 166 15.39 -13.66 -4.03
N TYR A 167 16.01 -12.95 -3.10
CA TYR A 167 16.11 -11.49 -3.05
C TYR A 167 17.02 -10.93 -4.14
#